data_AF-A0A2T0XEP7-F1
#
_entry.id   AF-A0A2T0XEP7-F1
#
_cell.length_a   1.000
_cell.length_b   1.000
_cell.length_c   1.000
_cell.angle_alpha   90.00
_cell.angle_beta   90.00
_cell.angle_gamma   90.00
#
_symmetry.space_group_name_H-M   'P 1'
#
loop_
_entity.id
_entity.type
_entity.pdbx_description
1 polymer ?
#
loop_
_entity_poly.entity_id
_entity_poly.type
_entity_poly.pdbx_seq_one_letter_code
_entity_poly.pdbx_strand_id
1 'polypeptide(L)'
;MIQKFSENKEQTLRLFPVEHKNVELSFTGDRISSDCGLLLLHEVNRQIGLTERISNCITDNRDQRYIDHSIEELVSQRAYQIAAGYEDCNDSNELRQDKI
;
A
#
# COMPACT_ATOMS: atom_id res chain seq x y z
N MET A 1 -39.86 5.02 19.97
CA MET A 1 -38.69 4.49 19.24
C MET A 1 -38.60 5.27 17.94
N ILE A 2 -37.70 6.25 17.85
CA ILE A 2 -37.57 7.09 16.65
C ILE A 2 -36.83 6.28 15.60
N GLN A 3 -37.48 5.99 14.48
CA GLN A 3 -36.82 5.40 13.31
C GLN A 3 -35.80 6.42 12.79
N LYS A 4 -34.50 6.14 12.96
CA LYS A 4 -33.45 6.84 12.22
C LYS A 4 -33.55 6.39 10.77
N PHE A 5 -34.25 7.16 9.94
CA PHE A 5 -34.08 7.09 8.50
C PHE A 5 -32.66 7.55 8.19
N SER A 6 -31.75 6.61 7.96
CA SER A 6 -30.45 6.92 7.39
C SER A 6 -30.67 7.25 5.91
N GLU A 7 -31.01 8.50 5.61
CA GLU A 7 -30.92 9.06 4.26
C GLU A 7 -29.44 9.27 3.88
N ASN A 8 -28.64 8.21 3.86
CA ASN A 8 -27.33 8.25 3.22
C ASN A 8 -27.44 7.40 1.96
N LYS A 9 -27.97 8.01 0.89
CA LYS A 9 -27.60 7.55 -0.44
C LYS A 9 -26.10 7.78 -0.56
N GLU A 10 -25.36 6.75 -0.95
CA GLU A 10 -23.96 6.89 -1.38
C GLU A 10 -23.93 7.91 -2.53
N GLN A 11 -23.59 9.15 -2.20
CA GLN A 11 -23.49 10.24 -3.16
C GLN A 11 -22.02 10.44 -3.46
N THR A 12 -21.60 9.96 -4.63
CA THR A 12 -20.32 10.34 -5.22
C THR A 12 -20.51 11.67 -5.93
N LEU A 13 -19.73 12.68 -5.53
CA LEU A 13 -19.70 13.99 -6.18
C LEU A 13 -18.50 14.04 -7.12
N ARG A 14 -18.72 14.42 -8.38
CA ARG A 14 -17.63 14.71 -9.31
C ARG A 14 -17.09 16.10 -9.04
N LEU A 15 -15.80 16.19 -8.75
CA LEU A 15 -15.07 17.43 -8.56
C LEU A 15 -14.41 17.87 -9.87
N PHE A 16 -13.78 19.05 -9.85
CA PHE A 16 -12.98 19.50 -10.98
C PHE A 16 -11.81 18.54 -11.23
N PRO A 17 -11.56 18.12 -12.48
CA PRO A 17 -10.45 17.24 -12.79
C PRO A 17 -9.10 17.94 -12.55
N VAL A 18 -8.08 17.15 -12.24
CA VAL A 18 -6.68 17.60 -12.18
C VAL A 18 -5.96 16.99 -13.37
N GLU A 19 -5.52 17.83 -14.31
CA GLU A 19 -5.03 17.39 -15.62
C GLU A 19 -6.04 16.46 -16.32
N HIS A 20 -5.64 15.23 -16.65
CA HIS A 20 -6.47 14.20 -17.27
C HIS A 20 -7.07 13.22 -16.26
N LYS A 21 -7.01 13.54 -14.95
CA LYS A 21 -7.50 12.67 -13.88
C LYS A 21 -8.82 13.20 -13.32
N ASN A 22 -9.87 12.38 -13.41
CA ASN A 22 -11.15 12.67 -12.77
C ASN A 22 -10.98 12.60 -11.26
N VAL A 23 -11.56 13.57 -10.55
CA VAL A 23 -11.57 13.61 -9.09
C VAL A 23 -12.99 13.38 -8.61
N GLU A 24 -13.18 12.40 -7.73
CA GLU A 24 -14.47 12.06 -7.14
C GLU A 24 -14.37 12.17 -5.61
N LEU A 25 -15.39 12.75 -4.99
CA LEU A 25 -15.55 12.81 -3.54
C LEU A 25 -16.65 11.82 -3.14
N SER A 26 -16.31 10.87 -2.26
CA SER A 26 -17.27 10.02 -1.58
C SER A 26 -17.20 10.26 -0.06
N PHE A 27 -18.32 10.05 0.61
CA PHE A 27 -18.41 10.02 2.08
C PHE A 27 -18.29 8.60 2.64
N THR A 28 -18.06 7.60 1.78
CA THR A 28 -17.71 6.23 2.18
C THR A 28 -16.19 6.09 2.27
N GLY A 29 -15.69 5.79 3.47
CA GLY A 29 -14.26 5.62 3.74
C GLY A 29 -13.78 4.17 3.65
N ASP A 30 -14.40 3.35 2.81
CA ASP A 30 -14.17 1.90 2.74
C ASP A 30 -12.80 1.51 2.16
N ARG A 31 -12.11 2.46 1.51
CA ARG A 31 -10.78 2.25 0.89
C ARG A 31 -9.79 3.37 1.22
N ILE A 32 -9.62 3.66 2.50
CA ILE A 32 -8.63 4.63 2.98
C ILE A 32 -7.41 3.87 3.49
N SER A 33 -6.22 4.33 3.10
CA SER A 33 -4.94 3.91 3.65
C SER A 33 -4.19 5.13 4.17
N SER A 34 -3.57 4.98 5.34
CA SER A 34 -2.64 5.97 5.88
C SER A 34 -1.25 5.89 5.22
N ASP A 35 -0.96 4.80 4.54
CA ASP A 35 0.36 4.46 3.99
C ASP A 35 0.49 4.73 2.49
N CYS A 36 -0.48 5.43 1.89
CA CYS A 36 -0.49 5.77 0.46
C CYS A 36 0.78 6.52 0.00
N GLY A 37 1.49 7.19 0.91
CA GLY A 37 2.81 7.79 0.65
C GLY A 37 3.88 6.79 0.17
N LEU A 38 3.75 5.50 0.52
CA LEU A 38 4.64 4.43 0.06
C LEU A 38 4.59 4.22 -1.46
N LEU A 39 3.51 4.61 -2.14
CA LEU A 39 3.45 4.55 -3.61
C LEU A 39 4.51 5.47 -4.26
N LEU A 40 4.82 6.59 -3.63
CA LEU A 40 5.88 7.49 -4.11
C LEU A 40 7.27 6.88 -3.90
N LEU A 41 7.48 6.21 -2.76
CA LEU A 41 8.73 5.49 -2.49
C LEU A 41 8.91 4.31 -3.44
N HIS A 42 7.82 3.60 -3.75
CA HIS A 42 7.81 2.55 -4.77
C HIS A 42 8.23 3.07 -6.13
N GLU A 43 7.70 4.22 -6.56
CA GLU A 43 8.07 4.83 -7.82
C GLU A 43 9.55 5.25 -7.86
N VAL A 44 10.06 5.84 -6.78
CA VAL A 44 11.48 6.18 -6.66
C VAL A 44 12.35 4.93 -6.74
N ASN A 45 11.98 3.88 -5.99
CA ASN A 45 12.70 2.61 -6.02
C ASN A 45 12.73 2.00 -7.42
N ARG A 46 11.61 2.05 -8.16
CA ARG A 46 11.52 1.57 -9.55
C ARG A 46 12.47 2.31 -10.49
N GLN A 47 12.73 3.59 -10.24
CA GLN A 47 13.65 4.40 -11.05
C GLN A 47 15.12 4.12 -10.73
N ILE A 48 15.46 3.84 -9.47
CA ILE A 48 16.86 3.72 -9.04
C ILE A 48 17.32 2.26 -8.80
N GLY A 49 16.39 1.30 -8.77
CA GLY A 49 16.66 -0.12 -8.55
C GLY A 49 17.29 -0.43 -7.20
N LEU A 50 16.91 0.28 -6.13
CA LEU A 50 17.59 0.14 -4.83
C LEU A 50 17.38 -1.26 -4.23
N THR A 51 16.13 -1.71 -4.13
CA THR A 51 15.79 -3.01 -3.54
C THR A 51 16.34 -4.17 -4.36
N GLU A 52 16.27 -4.09 -5.69
CA GLU A 52 16.87 -5.06 -6.62
C GLU A 52 18.39 -5.20 -6.39
N ARG A 53 19.11 -4.08 -6.30
CA ARG A 53 20.56 -4.10 -6.06
C ARG A 53 20.91 -4.69 -4.70
N ILE A 54 20.08 -4.46 -3.69
CA ILE A 54 20.26 -5.07 -2.37
C ILE A 54 19.96 -6.57 -2.44
N SER A 55 18.88 -7.00 -3.10
CA SER A 55 18.52 -8.41 -3.21
C SER A 55 19.55 -9.21 -3.99
N ASN A 56 20.18 -8.64 -5.00
CA ASN A 56 21.26 -9.28 -5.76
C ASN A 56 22.52 -9.56 -4.93
N CYS A 57 22.67 -8.93 -3.76
CA CYS A 57 23.75 -9.22 -2.82
C CYS A 57 23.41 -10.37 -1.85
N ILE A 58 22.20 -10.93 -1.91
CA ILE A 58 21.72 -11.96 -0.99
C ILE A 58 21.57 -13.28 -1.75
N THR A 59 22.32 -14.30 -1.33
CA THR A 59 22.12 -15.66 -1.82
C THR A 59 20.88 -16.25 -1.17
N ASP A 60 19.85 -16.54 -1.97
CA ASP A 60 18.63 -17.20 -1.49
C ASP A 60 18.86 -18.70 -1.33
N ASN A 61 19.07 -19.14 -0.09
CA ASN A 61 19.24 -20.55 0.27
C ASN A 61 17.92 -21.22 0.69
N ARG A 62 16.78 -20.52 0.56
CA ARG A 62 15.47 -21.06 0.93
C ARG A 62 15.02 -22.09 -0.10
N ASP A 63 14.32 -23.11 0.37
CA ASP A 63 13.70 -24.10 -0.50
C ASP A 63 12.53 -23.46 -1.26
N GLN A 64 12.67 -23.37 -2.58
CA GLN A 64 11.76 -22.65 -3.46
C GLN A 64 10.34 -23.25 -3.47
N ARG A 65 10.15 -24.47 -2.97
CA ARG A 65 8.82 -25.10 -2.84
C ARG A 65 7.95 -24.50 -1.73
N TYR A 66 8.56 -23.72 -0.83
CA TYR A 66 7.89 -23.15 0.34
C TYR A 66 7.92 -21.62 0.36
N ILE A 67 8.25 -20.96 -0.76
CA ILE A 67 8.28 -19.51 -0.83
C ILE A 67 7.20 -18.99 -1.78
N ASP A 68 6.48 -17.97 -1.33
CA ASP A 68 5.57 -17.18 -2.16
C ASP A 68 6.21 -15.85 -2.61
N HIS A 69 7.26 -15.41 -1.90
CA HIS A 69 7.89 -14.10 -2.07
C HIS A 69 9.41 -14.22 -2.31
N SER A 70 9.87 -13.54 -3.35
CA SER A 70 11.27 -13.35 -3.70
C SER A 70 12.02 -12.55 -2.64
N ILE A 71 13.36 -12.61 -2.67
CA ILE A 71 14.18 -11.76 -1.80
C ILE A 71 13.94 -10.28 -2.08
N GLU A 72 13.75 -9.88 -3.32
CA GLU A 72 13.46 -8.49 -3.68
C GLU A 72 12.14 -7.99 -3.05
N GLU A 73 11.08 -8.81 -3.09
CA GLU A 73 9.81 -8.47 -2.44
C GLU A 73 9.97 -8.33 -0.93
N LEU A 74 10.70 -9.24 -0.28
CA LEU A 74 10.96 -9.17 1.16
C LEU A 74 11.80 -7.94 1.54
N VAL A 75 12.82 -7.62 0.74
CA VAL A 75 13.65 -6.42 0.94
C VAL A 75 12.83 -5.15 0.74
N SER A 76 11.98 -5.13 -0.30
CA SER A 76 11.08 -4.00 -0.58
C SER A 76 10.09 -3.77 0.55
N GLN A 77 9.43 -4.84 1.01
CA GLN A 77 8.52 -4.79 2.16
C GLN A 77 9.25 -4.24 3.39
N ARG A 78 10.45 -4.76 3.71
CA ARG A 78 11.22 -4.30 4.87
C ARG A 78 11.61 -2.83 4.77
N ALA A 79 12.07 -2.38 3.61
CA ALA A 79 12.44 -0.99 3.40
C ALA A 79 11.25 -0.05 3.57
N TYR A 80 10.08 -0.41 3.03
CA TYR A 80 8.87 0.40 3.14
C TYR A 80 8.28 0.39 4.54
N GLN A 81 8.31 -0.74 5.25
CA GLN A 81 7.92 -0.80 6.66
C GLN A 81 8.77 0.13 7.53
N ILE A 82 10.09 0.15 7.33
CA ILE A 82 10.96 1.10 8.03
C ILE A 82 10.59 2.54 7.69
N ALA A 83 10.36 2.85 6.41
CA ALA A 83 10.00 4.21 5.99
C ALA A 83 8.64 4.68 6.56
N ALA A 84 7.70 3.76 6.79
CA ALA A 84 6.38 4.04 7.36
C ALA A 84 6.34 3.96 8.90
N GLY A 85 7.45 3.63 9.57
CA GLY A 85 7.52 3.56 11.05
C GLY A 85 7.04 2.23 11.65
N TYR A 86 7.08 1.15 10.87
CA TYR A 86 6.75 -0.23 11.24
C TYR A 86 8.02 -1.08 11.44
N GLU A 87 9.01 -0.57 12.18
CA GLU A 87 10.32 -1.21 12.31
C GLU A 87 10.31 -2.54 13.08
N ASP A 88 9.30 -2.78 13.92
CA ASP A 88 9.18 -3.95 14.79
C ASP A 88 8.66 -5.23 14.11
N CYS A 89 8.21 -5.09 12.85
CA CYS A 89 7.72 -6.16 11.97
C CYS A 89 6.41 -6.85 12.40
N ASN A 90 5.67 -6.35 13.40
CA ASN A 90 4.50 -7.08 13.93
C ASN A 90 3.20 -6.83 13.10
N ASP A 91 3.15 -5.75 12.33
CA ASP A 91 1.94 -5.29 11.62
C ASP A 91 1.76 -5.89 10.21
N SER A 92 2.69 -6.73 9.76
CA SER A 92 2.68 -7.29 8.40
C SER A 92 1.38 -8.02 8.04
N ASN A 93 0.72 -8.65 9.03
CA ASN A 93 -0.56 -9.34 8.85
C ASN A 93 -1.74 -8.39 8.65
N GLU A 94 -1.67 -7.18 9.18
CA GLU A 94 -2.68 -6.15 8.98
C GLU A 94 -2.41 -5.40 7.67
N LEU A 95 -1.15 -4.99 7.45
CA LEU A 95 -0.72 -4.23 6.26
C LEU A 95 -0.98 -4.97 4.94
N ARG A 96 -0.94 -6.31 4.91
CA ARG A 96 -1.31 -7.09 3.71
C ARG A 96 -2.79 -6.93 3.27
N GLN A 97 -3.64 -6.38 4.15
CA GLN A 97 -5.05 -6.09 3.85
C GLN A 97 -5.28 -4.61 3.56
N ASP A 98 -4.24 -3.78 3.67
CA ASP A 98 -4.31 -2.36 3.31
C ASP A 98 -4.67 -2.22 1.82
N LYS A 99 -5.35 -1.13 1.48
CA LYS A 99 -5.99 -0.90 0.18
C LYS A 99 -5.10 -0.17 -0.82
N ILE A 100 -3.80 -0.05 -0.54
CA ILE A 100 -2.78 0.52 -1.44
C ILE A 100 -2.12 -0.52 -2.32
#